data_AF-A0A538NZ05-F1
#
_entry.id   AF-A0A538NZ05-F1
#
_cell.length_a   1.000
_cell.length_b   1.000
_cell.length_c   1.000
_cell.angle_alpha   90.00
_cell.angle_beta   90.00
_cell.angle_gamma   90.00
#
_symmetry.space_group_name_H-M   'P 1'
#
loop_
_entity.id
_entity.type
_entity.pdbx_description
1 polymer ?
#
loop_
_entity_poly.entity_id
_entity_poly.type
_entity_poly.pdbx_seq_one_letter_code
_entity_poly.pdbx_strand_id
1 'polypeptide(L)'
;MRVDSIARKFMLLAVFNGLLLIPFTAPILVPTLCIATPPGSFGCQASIEIVWPGTWMLVGFFVFIIVGVLGALAWSLVYYHQWTVLEKHEGSKTLLWLQLILFEVGVLGATSLMATIGFV
;
A
#
# COMPACT_ATOMS: atom_id res chain seq x y z
N MET A 1 -4.01 11.74 22.41
CA MET A 1 -3.96 12.29 21.03
C MET A 1 -5.38 12.26 20.50
N ARG A 2 -5.81 13.33 19.82
CA ARG A 2 -7.19 13.38 19.33
C ARG A 2 -7.44 12.36 18.22
N VAL A 3 -8.56 11.65 18.29
CA VAL A 3 -8.91 10.59 17.35
C VAL A 3 -9.25 11.15 15.95
N ASP A 4 -9.80 12.37 15.86
CA ASP A 4 -10.03 13.02 14.57
C ASP A 4 -8.72 13.27 13.80
N SER A 5 -7.63 13.56 14.50
CA SER A 5 -6.32 13.78 13.89
C SER A 5 -5.78 12.50 13.24
N ILE A 6 -5.97 11.33 13.86
CA ILE A 6 -5.51 10.06 13.26
C ILE A 6 -6.40 9.67 12.07
N ALA A 7 -7.72 9.92 12.14
CA ALA A 7 -8.63 9.70 11.02
C ALA A 7 -8.18 10.48 9.76
N ARG A 8 -7.84 11.77 9.92
CA ARG A 8 -7.31 12.60 8.83
C ARG A 8 -6.00 12.06 8.26
N LYS A 9 -5.09 11.54 9.10
CA LYS A 9 -3.83 10.96 8.64
C LYS A 9 -4.03 9.70 7.81
N PHE A 10 -4.93 8.80 8.24
CA PHE A 10 -5.31 7.63 7.44
C PHE A 10 -6.00 8.02 6.12
N MET A 11 -6.82 9.08 6.12
CA MET A 11 -7.41 9.60 4.89
C MET A 11 -6.33 10.10 3.93
N LEU A 12 -5.36 10.87 4.44
CA LEU A 12 -4.24 11.37 3.65
C LEU A 12 -3.36 10.22 3.14
N LEU A 13 -3.17 9.17 3.96
CA LEU A 13 -2.46 7.96 3.58
C LEU A 13 -3.19 7.21 2.45
N ALA A 14 -4.52 7.11 2.52
CA ALA A 14 -5.31 6.50 1.45
C ALA A 14 -5.18 7.27 0.13
N VAL A 15 -5.21 8.60 0.17
CA VAL A 15 -4.98 9.45 -1.01
C VAL A 15 -3.56 9.26 -1.54
N PHE A 16 -2.56 9.26 -0.67
CA PHE A 16 -1.16 9.04 -1.05
C PHE A 16 -0.96 7.66 -1.71
N ASN A 17 -1.48 6.59 -1.11
CA ASN A 17 -1.42 5.24 -1.67
C ASN A 17 -2.22 5.15 -2.98
N GLY A 18 -3.34 5.87 -3.08
CA GLY A 18 -4.10 6.03 -4.32
C GLY A 18 -3.30 6.72 -5.43
N LEU A 19 -2.42 7.66 -5.10
CA LEU A 19 -1.51 8.28 -6.07
C LEU A 19 -0.35 7.35 -6.45
N LEU A 20 0.15 6.54 -5.51
CA LEU A 20 1.20 5.53 -5.77
C LEU A 20 0.75 4.42 -6.73
N LEU A 21 -0.55 4.20 -6.87
CA LEU A 21 -1.11 3.28 -7.88
C LEU A 21 -0.68 3.64 -9.31
N ILE A 22 -0.52 4.93 -9.62
CA ILE A 22 -0.12 5.38 -10.96
C ILE A 22 1.26 4.81 -11.33
N PRO A 23 2.35 5.09 -10.58
CA PRO A 23 3.65 4.51 -10.88
C PRO A 23 3.70 2.99 -10.69
N PHE A 24 2.87 2.38 -9.83
CA PHE A 24 2.84 0.92 -9.67
C PHE A 24 2.12 0.19 -10.82
N THR A 25 1.18 0.85 -11.48
CA THR A 25 0.49 0.29 -12.66
C THR A 25 1.36 0.40 -13.92
N ALA A 26 2.21 1.43 -14.01
CA ALA A 26 3.07 1.67 -15.16
C ALA A 26 3.93 0.46 -15.59
N PRO A 27 4.69 -0.22 -14.70
CA PRO A 27 5.47 -1.39 -15.10
C PRO A 27 4.56 -2.54 -15.56
N ILE A 28 3.39 -2.72 -14.94
CA ILE A 28 2.44 -3.79 -15.32
C ILE A 28 1.95 -3.61 -16.76
N LEU A 29 1.57 -2.39 -17.13
CA LEU A 29 1.07 -2.07 -18.47
C LEU A 29 2.19 -2.01 -19.53
N VAL A 30 3.38 -1.57 -19.13
CA VAL A 30 4.49 -1.33 -20.05
C VAL A 30 5.75 -2.01 -19.47
N PRO A 31 5.89 -3.34 -19.68
CA PRO A 31 7.02 -4.12 -19.15
C PRO A 31 8.40 -3.62 -19.62
N THR A 32 8.45 -2.93 -20.75
CA THR A 32 9.68 -2.34 -21.31
C THR A 32 10.25 -1.19 -20.49
N LEU A 33 9.54 -0.68 -19.46
CA LEU A 33 10.13 0.29 -18.53
C LEU A 33 11.25 -0.33 -17.67
N CYS A 34 11.35 -1.66 -17.56
CA CYS A 34 12.39 -2.37 -16.80
C CYS A 34 12.56 -1.91 -15.33
N ILE A 35 11.53 -1.35 -14.70
CA ILE A 35 11.59 -0.81 -13.32
C ILE A 35 11.36 -1.91 -12.28
N ALA A 36 10.59 -2.94 -12.64
CA ALA A 36 10.31 -4.08 -11.78
C ALA A 36 11.32 -5.20 -12.04
N THR A 37 12.54 -5.04 -11.55
CA THR A 37 13.59 -6.06 -11.61
C THR A 37 13.92 -6.58 -10.22
N PRO A 38 14.27 -7.87 -10.07
CA PRO A 38 14.74 -8.40 -8.79
C PRO A 38 15.92 -7.59 -8.24
N PRO A 39 16.06 -7.49 -6.90
CA PRO A 39 17.19 -6.80 -6.28
C PRO A 39 18.52 -7.39 -6.78
N GLY A 40 19.40 -6.55 -7.31
CA GLY A 40 20.69 -6.99 -7.90
C GLY A 40 20.66 -7.27 -9.40
N SER A 41 19.52 -7.07 -10.07
CA SER A 41 19.42 -7.10 -11.53
C SER A 41 19.03 -5.72 -12.07
N PHE A 42 19.80 -5.22 -13.04
CA PHE A 42 19.56 -3.95 -13.71
C PHE A 42 19.14 -4.23 -15.16
N GLY A 43 17.98 -3.71 -15.58
CA GLY A 43 17.47 -3.84 -16.96
C GLY A 43 16.46 -4.98 -17.17
N CYS A 44 15.80 -4.97 -18.32
CA CYS A 44 14.76 -5.95 -18.65
C CYS A 44 15.36 -7.37 -18.74
N GLN A 45 14.95 -8.25 -17.84
CA GLN A 45 15.26 -9.68 -17.99
C GLN A 45 14.38 -10.28 -19.09
N ALA A 46 14.93 -11.20 -19.88
CA ALA A 46 14.17 -11.93 -20.91
C ALA A 46 12.94 -12.68 -20.33
N SER A 47 12.95 -13.03 -19.03
CA SER A 47 11.80 -13.63 -18.34
C SER A 47 10.61 -12.67 -18.21
N ILE A 48 10.84 -11.35 -18.13
CA ILE A 48 9.80 -10.31 -18.10
C ILE A 48 9.11 -10.20 -19.47
N GLU A 49 9.76 -10.61 -20.56
CA GLU A 49 9.09 -10.63 -21.88
C GLU A 49 8.22 -11.88 -22.09
N ILE A 50 8.45 -12.95 -21.30
CA ILE A 50 7.82 -14.26 -21.53
C ILE A 50 6.71 -14.56 -20.50
N VAL A 51 6.86 -14.17 -19.22
CA VAL A 51 5.94 -14.52 -18.11
C VAL A 51 5.53 -13.27 -17.35
N TRP A 52 4.88 -12.33 -18.05
CA TRP A 52 4.46 -11.04 -17.49
C TRP A 52 2.96 -10.80 -17.61
N PRO A 53 2.29 -10.27 -16.57
CA PRO A 53 2.78 -10.05 -15.21
C PRO A 53 2.94 -11.36 -14.42
N GLY A 54 3.98 -11.46 -13.58
CA GLY A 54 4.13 -12.59 -12.66
C GLY A 54 2.94 -12.69 -11.69
N THR A 55 2.54 -13.91 -11.30
CA THR A 55 1.32 -14.17 -10.52
C THR A 55 1.36 -13.42 -9.19
N TRP A 56 2.48 -13.54 -8.48
CA TRP A 56 2.63 -12.93 -7.16
C TRP A 56 2.76 -11.40 -7.23
N MET A 57 3.35 -10.86 -8.31
CA MET A 57 3.31 -9.41 -8.54
C MET A 57 1.88 -8.91 -8.70
N LEU A 58 1.05 -9.61 -9.48
CA LEU A 58 -0.36 -9.25 -9.66
C LEU A 58 -1.15 -9.35 -8.35
N VAL A 59 -0.90 -10.40 -7.56
CA VAL A 59 -1.47 -10.54 -6.20
C VAL A 59 -1.05 -9.37 -5.33
N GLY A 60 0.25 -9.02 -5.31
CA GLY A 60 0.77 -7.88 -4.56
C GLY A 60 0.12 -6.55 -4.96
N PHE A 61 -0.10 -6.35 -6.25
CA PHE A 61 -0.80 -5.17 -6.78
C PHE A 61 -2.24 -5.09 -6.26
N PHE A 62 -3.02 -6.17 -6.32
CA PHE A 62 -4.38 -6.19 -5.78
C PHE A 62 -4.42 -6.05 -4.26
N VAL A 63 -3.47 -6.65 -3.54
CA VAL A 63 -3.32 -6.48 -2.09
C VAL A 63 -3.02 -5.02 -1.76
N PHE A 64 -2.20 -4.32 -2.56
CA PHE A 64 -1.94 -2.90 -2.37
C PHE A 64 -3.22 -2.05 -2.54
N ILE A 65 -4.04 -2.35 -3.57
CA ILE A 65 -5.32 -1.66 -3.76
C ILE A 65 -6.27 -1.92 -2.58
N ILE A 66 -6.50 -3.19 -2.25
CA ILE A 66 -7.52 -3.60 -1.28
C ILE A 66 -7.07 -3.22 0.14
N VAL A 67 -5.86 -3.59 0.53
CA VAL A 67 -5.38 -3.37 1.90
C VAL A 67 -4.75 -1.99 2.03
N GLY A 68 -3.89 -1.58 1.09
CA GLY A 68 -3.17 -0.31 1.17
C GLY A 68 -4.02 0.93 0.95
N VAL A 69 -4.88 0.93 -0.08
CA VAL A 69 -5.73 2.08 -0.40
C VAL A 69 -7.07 1.99 0.33
N LEU A 70 -7.85 0.94 0.05
CA LEU A 70 -9.18 0.79 0.63
C LEU A 70 -9.11 0.52 2.14
N GLY A 71 -8.11 -0.24 2.61
CA GLY A 71 -7.90 -0.47 4.04
C GLY A 71 -7.51 0.80 4.80
N ALA A 72 -6.68 1.68 4.23
CA ALA A 72 -6.36 2.98 4.83
C ALA A 72 -7.60 3.87 4.92
N LEU A 73 -8.43 3.89 3.87
CA LEU A 73 -9.69 4.59 3.84
C LEU A 73 -10.67 4.02 4.89
N ALA A 74 -10.76 2.70 5.01
CA ALA A 74 -11.59 2.03 6.01
C ALA A 74 -11.16 2.40 7.44
N TRP A 75 -9.85 2.41 7.73
CA TRP A 75 -9.34 2.85 9.04
C TRP A 75 -9.64 4.33 9.33
N SER A 76 -9.57 5.19 8.32
CA SER A 76 -9.99 6.59 8.45
C SER A 76 -11.46 6.69 8.88
N LEU A 77 -12.34 5.95 8.22
CA LEU A 77 -13.78 5.91 8.53
C LEU A 77 -14.04 5.35 9.94
N VAL A 78 -13.33 4.29 10.35
CA VAL A 78 -13.45 3.74 11.71
C VAL A 78 -13.10 4.78 12.76
N TYR A 79 -11.98 5.50 12.58
CA TYR A 79 -11.58 6.55 13.52
C TYR A 79 -12.51 7.77 13.49
N TYR A 80 -13.02 8.15 12.32
CA TYR A 80 -14.02 9.20 12.20
C TYR A 80 -15.33 8.81 12.91
N HIS A 81 -15.75 7.55 12.77
CA HIS A 81 -16.93 7.02 13.44
C HIS A 81 -16.75 6.96 14.97
N GLN A 82 -15.56 6.57 15.45
CA GLN A 82 -15.22 6.62 16.87
C GLN A 82 -15.32 8.04 17.44
N TRP A 83 -14.87 9.04 16.69
CA TRP A 83 -14.95 10.45 17.10
C TRP A 83 -16.39 10.97 17.12
N THR A 84 -17.18 10.66 16.09
CA THR A 84 -18.51 11.27 15.86
C THR A 84 -19.66 10.58 16.58
N VAL A 85 -19.63 9.25 16.66
CA VAL A 85 -20.77 8.46 17.19
C VAL A 85 -20.46 7.85 18.54
N LEU A 86 -19.22 7.39 18.75
CA LEU A 86 -18.82 6.81 20.03
C LEU A 86 -18.29 7.85 21.03
N GLU A 87 -18.22 9.12 20.61
CA GLU A 87 -17.73 10.26 21.41
C GLU A 87 -16.34 10.00 22.06
N LYS A 88 -15.55 9.12 21.44
CA LYS A 88 -14.20 8.80 21.89
C LYS A 88 -13.24 9.82 21.29
N HIS A 89 -12.97 10.86 22.08
CA HIS A 89 -12.15 11.97 21.62
C HIS A 89 -10.65 11.73 21.73
N GLU A 90 -10.22 10.91 22.69
CA GLU A 90 -8.81 10.67 22.96
C GLU A 90 -8.41 9.19 22.83
N GLY A 91 -7.24 8.97 22.23
CA GLY A 91 -6.57 7.69 22.21
C GLY A 91 -5.10 7.81 22.61
N SER A 92 -4.52 6.66 22.97
CA SER A 92 -3.09 6.54 23.26
C SER A 92 -2.27 6.95 22.05
N LYS A 93 -1.46 8.01 22.20
CA LYS A 93 -0.63 8.56 21.11
C LYS A 93 0.29 7.49 20.54
N THR A 94 0.92 6.70 21.41
CA THR A 94 1.87 5.65 21.03
C THR A 94 1.19 4.58 20.18
N LEU A 95 0.03 4.08 20.61
CA LEU A 95 -0.67 3.01 19.91
C LEU A 95 -1.18 3.45 18.53
N LEU A 96 -1.73 4.67 18.45
CA LEU A 96 -2.25 5.23 17.20
C LEU A 96 -1.14 5.44 16.15
N TRP A 97 0.01 5.95 16.57
CA TRP A 97 1.16 6.10 15.68
C TRP A 97 1.76 4.76 15.27
N LEU A 98 1.89 3.83 16.24
CA LEU A 98 2.40 2.49 15.97
C LEU A 98 1.53 1.78 14.94
N GLN A 99 0.20 1.85 15.07
CA GLN A 99 -0.71 1.28 14.09
C GLN A 99 -0.50 1.88 12.69
N LEU A 100 -0.44 3.22 12.58
CA LEU A 100 -0.27 3.87 11.29
C LEU A 100 1.04 3.45 10.61
N ILE A 101 2.13 3.42 11.38
CA ILE A 101 3.45 3.01 10.86
C ILE A 101 3.45 1.53 10.47
N LEU A 102 2.97 0.64 11.35
CA LEU A 102 2.94 -0.80 11.09
C LEU A 102 2.03 -1.15 9.91
N PHE A 103 0.90 -0.46 9.78
CA PHE A 103 0.00 -0.64 8.65
C PHE A 103 0.72 -0.32 7.34
N GLU A 104 1.34 0.85 7.25
CA GLU A 104 1.96 1.29 5.99
C GLU A 104 3.22 0.47 5.65
N VAL A 105 4.09 0.25 6.64
CA VAL A 105 5.29 -0.59 6.47
C VAL A 105 4.90 -2.03 6.12
N GLY A 106 3.85 -2.57 6.74
CA GLY A 106 3.35 -3.91 6.45
C GLY A 106 2.81 -4.04 5.02
N VAL A 107 1.98 -3.09 4.60
CA VAL A 107 1.44 -3.06 3.23
C VAL A 107 2.56 -2.89 2.22
N LEU A 108 3.32 -1.79 2.28
CA LEU A 108 4.37 -1.51 1.29
C LEU A 108 5.46 -2.58 1.31
N GLY A 109 5.85 -3.07 2.49
CA GLY A 109 6.85 -4.13 2.63
C GLY A 109 6.38 -5.43 1.98
N ALA A 110 5.18 -5.90 2.28
CA ALA A 110 4.65 -7.13 1.71
C ALA A 110 4.45 -7.02 0.18
N THR A 111 3.85 -5.93 -0.30
CA THR A 111 3.52 -5.78 -1.73
C THR A 111 4.76 -5.47 -2.57
N SER A 112 5.76 -4.77 -2.04
CA SER A 112 7.04 -4.57 -2.73
C SER A 112 7.84 -5.86 -2.85
N LEU A 113 7.85 -6.72 -1.82
CA LEU A 113 8.48 -8.04 -1.91
C LEU A 113 7.78 -8.91 -2.96
N MET A 114 6.44 -8.94 -2.95
CA MET A 114 5.69 -9.63 -4.00
C MET A 114 5.98 -9.08 -5.40
N ALA A 115 6.17 -7.77 -5.55
CA ALA A 115 6.52 -7.17 -6.84
C ALA A 115 7.97 -7.46 -7.28
N THR A 116 8.91 -7.56 -6.34
CA THR A 116 10.35 -7.69 -6.63
C THR A 116 10.83 -9.11 -6.85
N ILE A 117 10.14 -10.12 -6.31
CA ILE A 117 10.53 -11.53 -6.48
C ILE A 117 9.38 -12.42 -6.97
N GLY A 118 8.18 -11.86 -7.14
CA GLY A 118 6.97 -12.60 -7.50
C GLY A 118 6.75 -12.84 -8.99
N PHE A 119 7.80 -13.24 -9.71
CA PHE A 119 7.75 -13.52 -11.16
C PHE A 119 7.27 -14.93 -11.52
N VAL A 120 6.89 -15.73 -10.53
CA VAL A 120 6.25 -17.06 -10.70
C VAL A 120 4.76 -16.88 -10.91
#